data_AF-A0A7S2CJV5-F1
#
_entry.id   AF-A0A7S2CJV5-F1
#
_cell.length_a   1.000
_cell.length_b   1.000
_cell.length_c   1.000
_cell.angle_alpha   90.00
_cell.angle_beta   90.00
_cell.angle_gamma   90.00
#
_symmetry.space_group_name_H-M   'P 1'
#
loop_
_entity.id
_entity.type
_entity.pdbx_description
1 polymer ?
#
loop_
_entity_poly.entity_id
_entity_poly.type
_entity_poly.pdbx_seq_one_letter_code
_entity_poly.pdbx_strand_id
1 'polypeptide(L)'
;ECPSYVQGCSFLAAMCLGFVGGMEEECFWLLIHLVEDVLGPDFFARSPPLLGYHGDRAAAASLVAAQAPLLLNALGAVRLAEVVSALAARCLLSGFVGFLADEPLLAMWQELLGSKGTAF
;
A
#
# COMPACT_ATOMS: atom_id res chain seq x y z
N GLU A 1 -5.97 -12.83 -16.13
CA GLU A 1 -6.41 -11.69 -16.95
C GLU A 1 -5.53 -10.49 -16.59
N CYS A 2 -5.08 -9.69 -17.56
CA CYS A 2 -4.16 -8.58 -17.28
C CYS A 2 -4.91 -7.48 -16.51
N PRO A 3 -4.40 -7.01 -15.35
CA PRO A 3 -5.07 -5.97 -14.57
C PRO A 3 -5.20 -4.68 -15.40
N SER A 4 -6.39 -4.08 -15.40
CA SER A 4 -6.60 -2.74 -15.95
C SER A 4 -6.01 -1.71 -14.99
N TYR A 5 -5.40 -0.64 -15.53
CA TYR A 5 -4.82 0.44 -14.73
C TYR A 5 -5.79 0.93 -13.63
N VAL A 6 -5.30 0.98 -12.39
CA VAL A 6 -6.02 1.52 -11.22
C VAL A 6 -5.38 2.85 -10.82
N GLN A 7 -6.20 3.82 -10.41
CA GLN A 7 -5.70 5.07 -9.87
C GLN A 7 -4.83 4.81 -8.64
N GLY A 8 -3.62 5.36 -8.63
CA GLY A 8 -2.61 5.11 -7.60
C GLY A 8 -1.38 4.37 -8.15
N CYS A 9 -1.58 3.49 -9.14
CA CYS A 9 -0.50 2.72 -9.75
C CYS A 9 0.58 3.59 -10.39
N SER A 10 0.25 4.79 -10.91
CA SER A 10 1.24 5.71 -11.45
C SER A 10 2.25 6.20 -10.40
N PHE A 11 1.83 6.36 -9.14
CA PHE A 11 2.75 6.72 -8.05
C PHE A 11 3.69 5.58 -7.73
N LEU A 12 3.18 4.34 -7.72
CA LEU A 12 4.01 3.16 -7.50
C LEU A 12 5.05 3.00 -8.61
N ALA A 13 4.64 3.14 -9.87
CA ALA A 13 5.54 3.09 -11.01
C ALA A 13 6.61 4.20 -10.96
N ALA A 14 6.23 5.43 -10.60
CA ALA A 14 7.18 6.53 -10.45
C ALA A 14 8.21 6.27 -9.34
N MET A 15 7.79 5.70 -8.21
CA MET A 15 8.71 5.30 -7.14
C MET A 15 9.66 4.20 -7.60
N CYS A 16 9.14 3.14 -8.22
CA CYS A 16 9.98 2.08 -8.81
C CYS A 16 11.01 2.64 -9.77
N LEU A 17 10.60 3.55 -10.67
CA LEU A 17 11.47 4.20 -11.64
C LEU A 17 12.60 5.00 -10.95
N GLY A 18 12.27 5.71 -9.87
CA GLY A 18 13.24 6.42 -9.06
C GLY A 18 14.26 5.47 -8.40
N PHE A 19 13.81 4.36 -7.85
CA PHE A 19 14.65 3.36 -7.19
C PHE A 19 15.63 2.65 -8.12
N VAL A 20 15.26 2.47 -9.39
CA VAL A 20 16.13 1.87 -10.42
C VAL A 20 16.91 2.93 -11.22
N GLY A 21 16.92 4.19 -10.78
CA GLY A 21 17.69 5.24 -11.45
C GLY A 21 17.21 5.60 -12.86
N GLY A 22 15.92 5.42 -13.14
CA GLY A 22 15.32 5.76 -14.43
C GLY A 22 15.41 4.67 -15.50
N MET A 23 15.91 3.48 -15.17
CA MET A 23 15.98 2.37 -16.13
C MET A 23 14.59 1.71 -16.30
N GLU A 24 14.02 1.82 -17.50
CA GLU A 24 12.62 1.47 -17.76
C GLU A 24 12.34 -0.03 -17.62
N GLU A 25 13.24 -0.89 -18.10
CA GLU A 25 13.05 -2.34 -18.04
C GLU A 25 13.10 -2.86 -16.60
N GLU A 26 14.06 -2.40 -15.81
CA GLU A 26 14.19 -2.72 -14.40
C GLU A 26 12.99 -2.17 -13.61
N CYS A 27 12.48 -1.00 -13.98
CA CYS A 27 11.27 -0.43 -13.39
C CYS A 27 10.07 -1.33 -13.65
N PHE A 28 9.92 -1.86 -14.86
CA PHE A 28 8.85 -2.79 -15.21
C PHE A 28 8.90 -4.05 -14.34
N TRP A 29 10.06 -4.68 -14.21
CA TRP A 29 10.23 -5.87 -13.38
C TRP A 29 10.02 -5.60 -11.89
N LEU A 30 10.52 -4.47 -11.39
CA LEU A 30 10.32 -4.08 -9.98
C LEU A 30 8.84 -3.80 -9.69
N LEU A 31 8.11 -3.18 -10.63
CA LEU A 31 6.68 -2.94 -10.49
C LEU A 31 5.87 -4.24 -10.49
N ILE A 32 6.25 -5.22 -11.32
CA ILE A 32 5.64 -6.56 -11.28
C ILE A 32 5.87 -7.21 -9.92
N HIS A 33 7.12 -7.23 -9.45
CA HIS A 33 7.47 -7.79 -8.14
C HIS A 33 6.66 -7.12 -7.01
N LEU A 34 6.57 -5.79 -7.02
CA LEU A 34 5.77 -5.05 -6.05
C LEU A 34 4.29 -5.46 -6.06
N VAL A 35 3.67 -5.55 -7.24
CA VAL A 35 2.24 -5.82 -7.36
C VAL A 35 1.91 -7.29 -7.10
N GLU A 36 2.72 -8.23 -7.57
CA GLU A 36 2.44 -9.66 -7.48
C GLU A 36 2.95 -10.30 -6.20
N ASP A 37 4.17 -9.94 -5.76
CA ASP A 37 4.82 -10.61 -4.62
C ASP A 37 4.70 -9.84 -3.30
N VAL A 38 4.77 -8.50 -3.35
CA VAL A 38 4.79 -7.67 -2.13
C VAL A 38 3.37 -7.30 -1.68
N LEU A 39 2.57 -6.71 -2.58
CA LEU A 39 1.17 -6.37 -2.31
C LEU A 39 0.24 -7.57 -2.46
N GLY A 40 0.64 -8.53 -3.29
CA GLY A 40 -0.14 -9.72 -3.60
C GLY A 40 -1.11 -9.54 -4.77
N PRO A 41 -1.45 -10.64 -5.47
CA PRO A 41 -2.23 -10.61 -6.72
C PRO A 41 -3.64 -10.04 -6.56
N ASP A 42 -4.19 -10.09 -5.34
CA ASP A 42 -5.55 -9.64 -5.06
C ASP A 42 -5.65 -8.14 -4.73
N PHE A 43 -4.52 -7.45 -4.52
CA PHE A 43 -4.53 -6.06 -4.07
C PHE A 43 -5.21 -5.12 -5.07
N PHE A 44 -4.87 -5.25 -6.35
CA PHE A 44 -5.50 -4.57 -7.48
C PHE A 44 -6.47 -5.49 -8.26
N ALA A 45 -7.04 -6.51 -7.60
CA ALA A 45 -7.98 -7.42 -8.23
C ALA A 45 -9.12 -6.67 -8.93
N ARG A 46 -9.57 -7.19 -10.07
CA ARG A 46 -10.68 -6.62 -10.83
C ARG A 46 -12.04 -7.16 -10.40
N SER A 47 -12.08 -8.41 -9.96
CA SER A 47 -13.33 -9.10 -9.59
C SER A 47 -13.06 -10.15 -8.49
N PRO A 48 -13.54 -9.92 -7.25
CA PRO A 48 -14.16 -8.69 -6.78
C PRO A 48 -13.12 -7.53 -6.77
N PRO A 49 -13.53 -6.28 -7.08
CA PRO A 49 -12.61 -5.16 -7.17
C PRO A 49 -11.85 -4.92 -5.86
N LEU A 50 -10.52 -4.78 -5.95
CA LEU A 50 -9.62 -4.39 -4.87
C LEU A 50 -9.77 -5.26 -3.61
N LEU A 51 -9.97 -6.57 -3.78
CA LEU A 51 -10.22 -7.50 -2.68
C LEU A 51 -9.11 -7.46 -1.62
N GLY A 52 -7.86 -7.58 -2.05
CA GLY A 52 -6.69 -7.53 -1.16
C GLY A 52 -6.60 -6.19 -0.44
N TYR A 53 -6.74 -5.08 -1.17
CA TYR A 53 -6.77 -3.74 -0.58
C TYR A 53 -7.89 -3.57 0.46
N HIS A 54 -9.08 -4.13 0.23
CA HIS A 54 -10.15 -4.08 1.21
C HIS A 54 -9.82 -4.89 2.47
N GLY A 55 -9.13 -6.02 2.31
CA GLY A 55 -8.55 -6.80 3.41
C GLY A 55 -7.55 -5.98 4.22
N ASP A 56 -6.57 -5.38 3.56
CA ASP A 56 -5.53 -4.56 4.20
C ASP A 56 -6.11 -3.34 4.91
N ARG A 57 -7.12 -2.70 4.30
CA ARG A 57 -7.85 -1.59 4.92
C ARG A 57 -8.56 -2.03 6.22
N ALA A 58 -9.17 -3.21 6.23
CA ALA A 58 -9.81 -3.75 7.42
C ALA A 58 -8.79 -4.14 8.50
N ALA A 59 -7.65 -4.71 8.08
CA ALA A 59 -6.53 -5.02 8.97
C ALA A 59 -5.96 -3.74 9.60
N ALA A 60 -5.76 -2.68 8.81
CA ALA A 60 -5.30 -1.38 9.30
C ALA A 60 -6.24 -0.80 10.36
N ALA A 61 -7.56 -0.84 10.14
CA ALA A 61 -8.54 -0.38 11.14
C ALA A 61 -8.41 -1.16 12.46
N SER A 62 -8.23 -2.47 12.37
CA SER A 62 -8.07 -3.36 13.53
C SER A 62 -6.75 -3.08 14.28
N LEU A 63 -5.65 -2.89 13.55
CA LEU A 63 -4.35 -2.55 14.11
C LEU A 63 -4.37 -1.19 14.81
N VAL A 64 -4.97 -0.17 14.19
CA VAL A 64 -5.09 1.16 14.80
C VAL A 64 -5.96 1.10 16.07
N ALA A 65 -7.06 0.36 16.05
CA ALA A 65 -7.90 0.18 17.24
C ALA A 65 -7.15 -0.50 18.39
N ALA A 66 -6.31 -1.50 18.09
CA ALA A 66 -5.50 -2.20 19.09
C ALA A 66 -4.36 -1.32 19.63
N GLN A 67 -3.69 -0.55 18.77
CA GLN A 67 -2.49 0.22 19.14
C GLN A 67 -2.80 1.62 19.67
N ALA A 68 -3.99 2.15 19.39
CA ALA A 68 -4.40 3.49 19.83
C ALA A 68 -5.73 3.47 20.60
N PRO A 69 -5.78 2.84 21.80
CA PRO A 69 -7.01 2.72 22.58
C PRO A 69 -7.59 4.08 22.99
N LEU A 70 -6.76 5.11 23.15
CA LEU A 70 -7.23 6.47 23.42
C LEU A 70 -8.03 7.05 22.24
N LEU A 71 -7.60 6.79 21.00
CA LEU A 71 -8.35 7.22 19.81
C LEU A 71 -9.64 6.42 19.67
N LEU A 72 -9.59 5.12 19.95
CA LEU A 72 -10.78 4.26 19.96
C LEU A 72 -11.82 4.77 20.98
N ASN A 73 -11.38 5.12 22.19
CA ASN A 73 -12.26 5.64 23.23
C ASN A 73 -12.83 7.02 22.87
N ALA A 74 -12.05 7.88 22.22
CA ALA A 74 -12.49 9.22 21.85
C ALA A 74 -13.47 9.24 20.66
N LEU A 75 -13.23 8.39 19.64
CA LEU A 75 -14.02 8.39 18.40
C LEU A 75 -15.12 7.33 18.39
N GLY A 76 -14.94 6.25 19.15
CA GLY A 76 -15.72 5.02 19.01
C GLY A 76 -15.27 4.19 17.80
N ALA A 77 -15.61 2.89 17.81
CA ALA A 77 -15.14 1.93 16.82
C ALA A 77 -15.55 2.29 15.37
N VAL A 78 -16.80 2.73 15.18
CA VAL A 78 -17.34 3.03 13.85
C VAL A 78 -16.60 4.21 13.21
N ARG A 79 -16.49 5.34 13.92
CA ARG A 79 -15.81 6.53 13.38
C ARG A 79 -14.32 6.31 13.20
N LEU A 80 -13.68 5.55 14.11
CA LEU A 80 -12.27 5.20 13.93
C LEU A 80 -12.06 4.39 12.64
N ALA A 81 -12.90 3.39 12.38
CA ALA A 81 -12.83 2.60 11.17
C ALA A 81 -13.06 3.44 9.90
N GLU A 82 -13.99 4.40 9.93
CA GLU A 82 -14.22 5.34 8.82
C GLU A 82 -12.99 6.22 8.54
N VAL A 83 -12.39 6.78 9.59
CA VAL A 83 -11.17 7.61 9.47
C VAL A 83 -10.00 6.79 8.93
N VAL A 84 -9.78 5.59 9.47
CA VAL A 84 -8.71 4.71 8.99
C VAL A 84 -8.96 4.28 7.56
N SER A 85 -10.20 3.98 7.18
CA SER A 85 -10.58 3.67 5.81
C SER A 85 -10.25 4.81 4.84
N ALA A 86 -10.55 6.06 5.21
CA ALA A 86 -10.23 7.23 4.40
C ALA A 86 -8.71 7.47 4.27
N LEU A 87 -7.95 7.24 5.35
CA LEU A 87 -6.49 7.34 5.33
C LEU A 87 -5.86 6.22 4.49
N ALA A 88 -6.29 4.98 4.68
CA ALA A 88 -5.80 3.82 3.94
C ALA A 88 -6.00 3.98 2.43
N ALA A 89 -7.13 4.54 1.99
CA ALA A 89 -7.37 4.82 0.57
C ALA A 89 -6.35 5.79 -0.04
N ARG A 90 -5.90 6.78 0.75
CA ARG A 90 -4.90 7.76 0.30
C ARG A 90 -3.48 7.20 0.38
N CYS A 91 -3.17 6.45 1.41
CA CYS A 91 -1.83 5.97 1.70
C CYS A 91 -1.50 4.67 0.94
N LEU A 92 -2.33 3.63 1.05
CA LEU A 92 -1.96 2.30 0.54
C LEU A 92 -1.95 2.25 -0.98
N LEU A 93 -2.95 2.84 -1.65
CA LEU A 93 -3.02 2.84 -3.12
C LEU A 93 -1.91 3.65 -3.80
N SER A 94 -1.33 4.62 -3.10
CA SER A 94 -0.24 5.46 -3.60
C SER A 94 1.13 5.02 -3.10
N GLY A 95 1.22 4.01 -2.23
CA GLY A 95 2.45 3.67 -1.52
C GLY A 95 2.98 4.84 -0.69
N PHE A 96 2.08 5.62 -0.07
CA PHE A 96 2.36 6.79 0.77
C PHE A 96 3.00 8.00 0.04
N VAL A 97 3.07 7.96 -1.29
CA VAL A 97 3.57 9.07 -2.10
C VAL A 97 2.67 10.30 -1.95
N GLY A 98 3.26 11.44 -1.60
CA GLY A 98 2.55 12.68 -1.30
C GLY A 98 1.89 12.72 0.09
N PHE A 99 2.16 11.72 0.94
CA PHE A 99 1.72 11.69 2.34
C PHE A 99 2.89 11.73 3.33
N LEU A 100 3.95 10.96 3.05
CA LEU A 100 5.20 11.00 3.82
C LEU A 100 6.20 11.99 3.20
N ALA A 101 7.07 12.56 4.03
CA ALA A 101 8.23 13.31 3.57
C ALA A 101 9.26 12.38 2.91
N ASP A 102 10.18 12.94 2.13
CA ASP A 102 11.10 12.18 1.27
C ASP A 102 11.89 11.11 2.04
N GLU A 103 12.57 11.46 3.13
CA GLU A 103 13.40 10.52 3.89
C GLU A 103 12.60 9.33 4.48
N PRO A 104 11.50 9.54 5.23
CA PRO A 104 10.70 8.41 5.72
C PRO A 104 9.99 7.64 4.59
N LEU A 105 9.60 8.30 3.50
CA LEU A 105 9.04 7.63 2.33
C LEU A 105 10.07 6.66 1.72
N LEU A 106 11.29 7.13 1.49
CA LEU A 106 12.37 6.32 0.93
C LEU A 106 12.75 5.17 1.87
N ALA A 107 12.85 5.41 3.17
CA ALA A 107 13.14 4.36 4.15
C ALA A 107 12.05 3.27 4.17
N MET A 108 10.78 3.66 4.16
CA MET A 108 9.66 2.73 4.10
C MET A 108 9.69 1.89 2.81
N TRP A 109 9.94 2.52 1.66
CA TRP A 109 10.03 1.81 0.38
C TRP A 109 11.25 0.88 0.31
N GLN A 110 12.39 1.26 0.89
CA GLN A 110 13.55 0.37 1.00
C GLN A 110 13.24 -0.86 1.84
N GLU A 111 12.50 -0.71 2.93
CA GLU A 111 12.06 -1.85 3.75
C GLU A 111 11.06 -2.72 2.98
N LEU A 112 10.07 -2.10 2.33
CA LEU A 112 9.04 -2.77 1.54
C LEU A 112 9.62 -3.60 0.38
N LEU A 113 10.61 -3.06 -0.33
CA LEU A 113 11.29 -3.75 -1.43
C LEU A 113 12.42 -4.67 -0.95
N GLY A 114 12.96 -4.41 0.25
CA GLY A 114 14.05 -5.17 0.86
C GLY A 114 13.58 -6.39 1.65
N SER A 115 12.29 -6.44 2.04
CA SER A 115 11.68 -7.58 2.71
C SER A 115 11.56 -8.76 1.75
N LYS A 116 12.67 -9.47 1.55
CA LYS A 116 12.64 -10.86 1.07
C LYS A 116 11.71 -11.63 2.00
N GLY A 117 10.66 -12.22 1.44
CA GLY A 117 9.64 -12.94 2.19
C GLY A 117 10.21 -13.87 3.26
N THR A 118 9.96 -13.55 4.53
CA THR A 118 9.88 -14.57 5.58
C THR A 118 8.48 -15.18 5.51
N ALA A 119 8.23 -15.94 4.46
CA ALA A 119 7.08 -16.81 4.34
C ALA A 119 7.57 -18.17 3.82
N PHE A 120 7.94 -19.03 4.75
CA PHE A 120 7.90 -20.49 4.63
C PHE A 120 7.01 -21.01 5.75
#